data_AF-A0A7L2QJP2-F1
#
_entry.id   AF-A0A7L2QJP2-F1
#
_cell.length_a   1.000
_cell.length_b   1.000
_cell.length_c   1.000
_cell.angle_alpha   90.00
_cell.angle_beta   90.00
_cell.angle_gamma   90.00
#
_symmetry.space_group_name_H-M   'P 1'
#
loop_
_entity.id
_entity.type
_entity.pdbx_description
1 polymer ?
#
loop_
_entity_poly.entity_id
_entity_poly.type
_entity_poly.pdbx_seq_one_letter_code
_entity_poly.pdbx_strand_id
1 'polypeptide(L)'
;QFDTTIKECNGALEQKQYVAAAQQLEKARSSLRSLESRRGFELKILKALGTELTVQTQNMIYHLGEEWQKLIVWKLPPSKGSSSLEAVVLSELHLHTVLPQGKDTAVPPVAAVLQALAVLGELHSKLKDFGHLLLQYILKPLILHPSLEPVPKEQPDVFILRFRSQELALDESSPMEVFEKIKLVFEVLHKYLLNVPLEQPGEGRKEGRVSLAELLGELIWEELSDCLIHNCLVNSIPTNSSKLEQYKEVIRSTEEFEKALKNMQFLKEDTTALLKYACNVDSHFANKKCQDVIMAARSLMTSEIHNTVKITPDSSITLPELPDPGSGDDMTVHRASSLVPNGSVHVGSESRLSPFTLSLPTCRISCSVQQLVELAYHTLLEATASTDL
;
A
#
# COMPACT_ATOMS: atom_id res chain seq x y z
N GLN A 1 11.53 -35.04 -37.40
CA GLN A 1 11.90 -33.91 -36.53
C GLN A 1 10.80 -33.61 -35.53
N PHE A 2 9.60 -33.15 -35.94
CA PHE A 2 8.48 -32.90 -35.00
C PHE A 2 8.12 -34.12 -34.12
N ASP A 3 7.94 -35.30 -34.73
CA ASP A 3 7.64 -36.54 -33.99
C ASP A 3 8.76 -36.92 -33.01
N THR A 4 10.02 -36.69 -33.40
CA THR A 4 11.20 -36.92 -32.55
C THR A 4 11.20 -36.00 -31.34
N THR A 5 10.91 -34.70 -31.52
CA THR A 5 10.85 -33.72 -30.43
C THR A 5 9.71 -33.99 -29.44
N ILE A 6 8.57 -34.50 -29.92
CA ILE A 6 7.45 -34.90 -29.05
C ILE A 6 7.81 -36.14 -28.23
N LYS A 7 8.46 -37.14 -28.83
CA LYS A 7 8.95 -38.33 -28.11
C LYS A 7 10.00 -37.97 -27.05
N GLU A 8 10.93 -37.08 -27.38
CA GLU A 8 11.91 -36.56 -26.43
C GLU A 8 11.26 -35.78 -25.28
N CYS A 9 10.21 -34.98 -25.57
CA CYS A 9 9.42 -34.30 -24.53
C CYS A 9 8.80 -35.30 -23.55
N ASN A 10 8.13 -36.34 -24.07
CA ASN A 10 7.47 -37.34 -23.21
C ASN A 10 8.48 -38.11 -22.36
N GLY A 11 9.63 -38.49 -22.93
CA GLY A 11 10.71 -39.12 -22.16
C GLY A 11 11.32 -38.22 -21.09
N ALA A 12 11.50 -36.93 -21.38
CA ALA A 12 11.98 -35.95 -20.40
C ALA A 12 10.96 -35.68 -19.29
N LEU A 13 9.66 -35.71 -19.61
CA LEU A 13 8.57 -35.56 -18.65
C LEU A 13 8.52 -36.76 -17.67
N GLU A 14 8.66 -37.99 -18.17
CA GLU A 14 8.76 -39.19 -17.33
C GLU A 14 9.96 -39.14 -16.37
N GLN A 15 11.05 -38.50 -16.81
CA GLN A 15 12.26 -38.30 -16.01
C GLN A 15 12.21 -37.06 -15.09
N LYS A 16 11.07 -36.36 -15.03
CA LYS A 16 10.88 -35.09 -14.27
C LYS A 16 11.84 -33.97 -14.68
N GLN A 17 12.36 -34.00 -15.90
CA GLN A 17 13.21 -32.95 -16.46
C GLN A 17 12.32 -31.86 -17.09
N TYR A 18 11.59 -31.13 -16.24
CA TYR A 18 10.53 -30.20 -16.67
C TYR A 18 11.02 -29.12 -17.63
N VAL A 19 12.19 -28.54 -17.38
CA VAL A 19 12.77 -27.49 -18.25
C VAL A 19 13.08 -28.04 -19.64
N ALA A 20 13.71 -29.21 -19.72
CA ALA A 20 14.06 -29.85 -20.98
C ALA A 20 12.80 -30.21 -21.79
N ALA A 21 11.79 -30.79 -21.14
CA ALA A 21 10.52 -31.10 -21.77
C ALA A 21 9.81 -29.83 -22.29
N ALA A 22 9.78 -28.74 -21.53
CA ALA A 22 9.19 -27.47 -21.97
C ALA A 22 9.93 -26.86 -23.18
N GLN A 23 11.27 -26.91 -23.17
CA GLN A 23 12.07 -26.45 -24.30
C GLN A 23 11.84 -27.29 -25.56
N GLN A 24 11.66 -28.61 -25.44
CA GLN A 24 11.34 -29.49 -26.58
C GLN A 24 9.95 -29.20 -27.16
N LEU A 25 8.96 -28.88 -26.32
CA LEU A 25 7.65 -28.43 -26.79
C LEU A 25 7.72 -27.12 -27.54
N GLU A 26 8.50 -26.14 -27.06
CA GLU A 26 8.65 -24.87 -27.77
C GLU A 26 9.42 -25.04 -29.10
N LYS A 27 10.39 -25.96 -29.17
CA LYS A 27 11.02 -26.37 -30.44
C LYS A 27 10.05 -27.07 -31.40
N ALA A 28 9.14 -27.90 -30.89
CA ALA A 28 8.09 -28.52 -31.69
C ALA A 28 7.12 -27.44 -32.23
N ARG A 29 6.78 -26.43 -31.40
CA ARG A 29 5.95 -25.29 -31.78
C ARG A 29 6.61 -24.40 -32.84
N SER A 30 7.91 -24.11 -32.72
CA SER A 30 8.64 -23.36 -33.75
C SER A 30 8.73 -24.13 -35.07
N SER A 31 8.93 -25.46 -35.00
CA SER A 31 8.92 -26.35 -36.16
C SER A 31 7.56 -26.34 -36.86
N LEU A 32 6.45 -26.41 -36.11
CA LEU A 32 5.09 -26.33 -36.66
C LEU A 32 4.84 -24.98 -37.35
N ARG A 33 5.20 -23.85 -36.72
CA ARG A 33 5.11 -22.51 -37.33
C ARG A 33 5.89 -22.42 -38.65
N SER A 34 7.09 -23.02 -38.70
CA SER A 34 7.90 -23.08 -39.92
C SER A 34 7.24 -23.89 -41.04
N LEU A 35 6.49 -24.95 -40.70
CA LEU A 35 5.76 -25.77 -41.66
C LEU A 35 4.51 -25.06 -42.18
N GLU A 36 3.80 -24.32 -41.32
CA GLU A 36 2.63 -23.52 -41.69
C GLU A 36 2.96 -22.40 -42.69
N SER A 37 4.16 -21.81 -42.57
CA SER A 37 4.63 -20.76 -43.51
C SER A 37 5.05 -21.28 -44.88
N ARG A 38 5.25 -22.59 -45.06
CA ARG A 38 5.61 -23.20 -46.35
C ARG A 38 4.35 -23.50 -47.16
N ARG A 39 4.26 -22.98 -48.38
CA ARG A 39 3.18 -23.34 -49.32
C ARG A 39 3.32 -24.81 -49.73
N GLY A 40 2.24 -25.59 -49.63
CA GLY A 40 2.17 -26.96 -50.19
C GLY A 40 1.95 -28.10 -49.19
N PHE A 41 1.80 -27.83 -47.88
CA PHE A 41 1.46 -28.87 -46.91
C PHE A 41 -0.04 -29.14 -46.84
N GLU A 42 -0.41 -30.41 -46.67
CA GLU A 42 -1.80 -30.81 -46.49
C GLU A 42 -2.39 -30.23 -45.20
N LEU A 43 -3.48 -29.47 -45.33
CA LEU A 43 -4.16 -28.82 -44.21
C LEU A 43 -4.59 -29.82 -43.12
N LYS A 44 -4.89 -31.08 -43.50
CA LYS A 44 -5.28 -32.13 -42.56
C LYS A 44 -4.12 -32.56 -41.64
N ILE A 45 -2.91 -32.68 -42.20
CA ILE A 45 -1.71 -33.06 -41.44
C ILE A 45 -1.33 -31.93 -40.49
N LEU A 46 -1.34 -30.67 -40.96
CA LEU A 46 -1.07 -29.51 -40.10
C LEU A 46 -2.08 -29.42 -38.94
N LYS A 47 -3.37 -29.65 -39.20
CA LYS A 47 -4.38 -29.70 -38.14
C LYS A 47 -4.11 -30.82 -37.13
N ALA A 48 -3.77 -32.02 -37.60
CA ALA A 48 -3.46 -33.15 -36.72
C ALA A 48 -2.21 -32.89 -35.85
N LEU A 49 -1.15 -32.31 -36.42
CA LEU A 49 0.06 -31.93 -35.67
C LEU A 49 -0.21 -30.80 -34.68
N GLY A 50 -1.05 -29.83 -35.06
CA GLY A 50 -1.50 -28.77 -34.16
C GLY A 50 -2.30 -29.31 -32.98
N THR A 51 -3.25 -30.22 -33.22
CA THR A 51 -4.00 -30.86 -32.13
C THR A 51 -3.10 -31.66 -31.20
N GLU A 52 -2.14 -32.41 -31.73
CA GLU A 52 -1.17 -33.16 -30.92
C GLU A 52 -0.31 -32.22 -30.07
N LEU A 53 0.19 -31.13 -30.64
CA LEU A 53 0.96 -30.13 -29.90
C LEU A 53 0.14 -29.51 -28.75
N THR A 54 -1.14 -29.20 -29.00
CA THR A 54 -2.06 -28.72 -27.95
C THR A 54 -2.25 -29.75 -26.85
N VAL A 55 -2.49 -31.02 -27.20
CA VAL A 55 -2.64 -32.11 -26.22
C VAL A 55 -1.39 -32.25 -25.35
N GLN A 56 -0.20 -32.27 -25.96
CA GLN A 56 1.05 -32.41 -25.22
C GLN A 56 1.36 -31.18 -24.35
N THR A 57 1.05 -29.98 -24.85
CA THR A 57 1.17 -28.74 -24.06
C THR A 57 0.25 -28.81 -22.84
N GLN A 58 -1.00 -29.23 -23.02
CA GLN A 58 -1.96 -29.32 -21.91
C GLN A 58 -1.57 -30.41 -20.90
N ASN A 59 -1.07 -31.55 -21.36
CA ASN A 59 -0.55 -32.60 -20.50
C ASN A 59 0.63 -32.11 -19.65
N MET A 60 1.55 -31.37 -20.26
CA MET A 60 2.66 -30.74 -19.55
C MET A 60 2.19 -29.72 -18.51
N ILE A 61 1.25 -28.84 -18.88
CA ILE A 61 0.65 -27.86 -17.95
C ILE A 61 -0.04 -28.56 -16.78
N TYR A 62 -0.73 -29.68 -17.02
CA TYR A 62 -1.35 -30.49 -15.97
C TYR A 62 -0.31 -30.98 -14.97
N HIS A 63 0.76 -31.63 -15.43
CA HIS A 63 1.82 -32.12 -14.56
C HIS A 63 2.56 -31.00 -13.82
N LEU A 64 2.87 -29.89 -14.49
CA LEU A 64 3.46 -28.72 -13.83
C LEU A 64 2.51 -28.12 -12.78
N GLY A 65 1.21 -28.17 -13.03
CA GLY A 65 0.17 -27.78 -12.08
C GLY A 65 0.15 -28.67 -10.84
N GLU A 66 0.25 -29.98 -11.00
CA GLU A 66 0.34 -30.92 -9.87
C GLU A 66 1.61 -30.69 -9.04
N GLU A 67 2.75 -30.45 -9.68
CA GLU A 67 3.99 -30.14 -8.97
C GLU A 67 3.91 -28.79 -8.27
N TRP A 68 3.33 -27.77 -8.91
CA TRP A 68 3.07 -26.47 -8.30
C TRP A 68 2.22 -26.59 -7.03
N GLN A 69 1.16 -27.42 -7.06
CA GLN A 69 0.30 -27.69 -5.90
C GLN A 69 1.02 -28.45 -4.78
N LYS A 70 2.05 -29.25 -5.10
CA LYS A 70 2.90 -29.89 -4.08
C LYS A 70 3.87 -28.89 -3.47
N LEU A 71 4.39 -27.96 -4.28
CA LEU A 71 5.34 -26.94 -3.83
C LEU A 71 4.66 -25.88 -2.95
N ILE A 72 3.45 -25.45 -3.31
CA ILE A 72 2.69 -24.42 -2.59
C ILE A 72 1.36 -25.00 -2.15
N VAL A 73 1.25 -25.29 -0.85
CA VAL A 73 0.02 -25.83 -0.25
C VAL A 73 -0.63 -24.77 0.62
N TRP A 74 -1.89 -24.48 0.32
CA TRP A 74 -2.73 -23.60 1.11
C TRP A 74 -3.64 -24.44 2.00
N LYS A 75 -3.60 -24.20 3.32
CA LYS A 75 -4.66 -24.65 4.22
C LYS A 75 -5.55 -23.47 4.50
N LEU A 76 -6.75 -23.50 3.96
CA LEU A 76 -7.74 -22.43 4.09
C LEU A 76 -8.85 -22.86 5.06
N PRO A 77 -9.49 -21.91 5.77
CA PRO A 77 -10.57 -22.22 6.68
C PRO A 77 -11.76 -22.89 5.98
N PRO A 78 -12.45 -23.84 6.64
CA PRO A 78 -13.62 -24.49 6.08
C PRO A 78 -14.80 -23.50 6.05
N SER A 79 -15.16 -23.08 4.83
CA SER A 79 -16.34 -22.29 4.43
C SER A 79 -16.22 -20.76 4.32
N LYS A 80 -16.89 -20.24 3.29
CA LYS A 80 -17.21 -18.82 3.05
C LYS A 80 -18.30 -18.38 4.04
N GLY A 81 -17.94 -18.14 5.30
CA GLY A 81 -18.97 -17.97 6.33
C GLY A 81 -18.50 -17.41 7.65
N SER A 82 -17.73 -16.32 7.61
CA SER A 82 -17.54 -15.28 8.63
C SER A 82 -16.09 -14.82 8.61
N SER A 83 -15.89 -13.51 8.54
CA SER A 83 -14.62 -12.83 8.78
C SER A 83 -14.24 -12.91 10.27
N SER A 84 -14.36 -14.10 10.88
CA SER A 84 -13.98 -14.30 12.26
C SER A 84 -12.46 -14.46 12.34
N LEU A 85 -11.86 -13.84 13.36
CA LEU A 85 -10.44 -13.96 13.65
C LEU A 85 -10.02 -15.44 13.77
N GLU A 86 -10.91 -16.30 14.26
CA GLU A 86 -10.71 -17.75 14.38
C GLU A 86 -10.54 -18.43 13.01
N ALA A 87 -11.31 -18.05 12.00
CA ALA A 87 -11.18 -18.61 10.66
C ALA A 87 -9.87 -18.16 9.99
N VAL A 88 -9.45 -16.91 10.23
CA VAL A 88 -8.19 -16.39 9.68
C VAL A 88 -6.99 -17.12 10.28
N VAL A 89 -6.99 -17.39 11.59
CA VAL A 89 -5.89 -18.11 12.28
C VAL A 89 -5.65 -19.51 11.73
N LEU A 90 -6.68 -20.14 11.14
CA LEU A 90 -6.55 -21.45 10.49
C LEU A 90 -5.86 -21.41 9.12
N SER A 91 -5.60 -20.21 8.58
CA SER A 91 -4.93 -20.05 7.30
C SER A 91 -3.44 -20.34 7.45
N GLU A 92 -2.94 -21.33 6.69
CA GLU A 92 -1.51 -21.64 6.62
C GLU A 92 -1.04 -21.68 5.16
N LEU A 93 0.13 -21.10 4.89
CA LEU A 93 0.85 -21.22 3.64
C LEU A 93 2.08 -22.10 3.85
N HIS A 94 2.15 -23.19 3.11
CA HIS A 94 3.24 -24.16 3.17
C HIS A 94 4.03 -24.08 1.86
N LEU A 95 5.30 -23.69 1.98
CA LEU A 95 6.26 -23.63 0.88
C LEU A 95 7.22 -24.81 1.01
N HIS A 96 7.04 -25.83 0.19
CA HIS A 96 7.91 -27.00 0.18
C HIS A 96 9.16 -26.69 -0.64
N THR A 97 10.23 -26.35 0.06
CA THR A 97 11.55 -26.24 -0.54
C THR A 97 12.23 -27.60 -0.43
N VAL A 98 12.00 -28.46 -1.42
CA VAL A 98 12.75 -29.72 -1.49
C VAL A 98 14.22 -29.37 -1.76
N LEU A 99 15.05 -29.33 -0.71
CA LEU A 99 16.49 -29.43 -0.87
C LEU A 99 16.82 -30.93 -0.85
N PRO A 100 17.25 -31.55 -1.96
CA PRO A 100 17.66 -32.93 -1.89
C PRO A 100 18.92 -32.98 -1.03
N GLN A 101 18.83 -33.60 0.15
CA GLN A 101 20.01 -34.23 0.72
C GLN A 101 20.53 -35.24 -0.32
N GLY A 102 21.68 -34.93 -0.91
CA GLY A 102 22.59 -35.96 -1.43
C GLY A 102 22.59 -36.27 -2.93
N LYS A 103 22.12 -35.41 -3.83
CA LYS A 103 22.48 -35.52 -5.27
C LYS A 103 22.75 -34.17 -5.92
N ASP A 104 23.93 -34.05 -6.52
CA ASP A 104 24.43 -32.96 -7.37
C ASP A 104 23.48 -32.59 -8.52
N THR A 105 22.38 -31.92 -8.20
CA THR A 105 21.50 -31.29 -9.19
C THR A 105 21.47 -29.80 -8.87
N ALA A 106 22.11 -29.01 -9.72
CA ALA A 106 22.46 -27.61 -9.49
C ALA A 106 21.27 -26.62 -9.43
N VAL A 107 20.03 -27.09 -9.56
CA VAL A 107 18.82 -26.25 -9.68
C VAL A 107 17.74 -26.74 -8.71
N PRO A 108 17.20 -25.88 -7.83
CA PRO A 108 16.10 -26.25 -6.95
C PRO A 108 14.89 -26.79 -7.73
N PRO A 109 14.16 -27.80 -7.24
CA PRO A 109 12.97 -28.32 -7.92
C PRO A 109 11.93 -27.23 -8.23
N VAL A 110 11.77 -26.25 -7.34
CA VAL A 110 10.93 -25.05 -7.54
C VAL A 110 11.34 -24.26 -8.77
N ALA A 111 12.65 -24.09 -8.97
CA ALA A 111 13.20 -23.34 -10.09
C ALA A 111 12.93 -24.04 -11.42
N ALA A 112 13.05 -25.37 -11.46
CA ALA A 112 12.75 -26.14 -12.66
C ALA A 112 11.27 -26.02 -13.07
N VAL A 113 10.35 -26.05 -12.11
CA VAL A 113 8.90 -25.89 -12.37
C VAL A 113 8.57 -24.48 -12.85
N LEU A 114 9.06 -23.45 -12.16
CA LEU A 114 8.85 -22.05 -12.52
C LEU A 114 9.44 -21.72 -13.90
N GLN A 115 10.63 -22.24 -14.19
CA GLN A 115 11.28 -22.08 -15.49
C GLN A 115 10.49 -22.76 -16.61
N ALA A 116 9.98 -23.97 -16.37
CA ALA A 116 9.14 -24.67 -17.35
C ALA A 116 7.82 -23.90 -17.61
N LEU A 117 7.18 -23.38 -16.56
CA LEU A 117 6.01 -22.51 -16.69
C LEU A 117 6.31 -21.22 -17.45
N ALA A 118 7.49 -20.63 -17.25
CA ALA A 118 7.94 -19.44 -17.98
C ALA A 118 8.09 -19.72 -19.48
N VAL A 119 8.74 -20.85 -19.84
CA VAL A 119 8.91 -21.27 -21.24
C VAL A 119 7.57 -21.51 -21.93
N LEU A 120 6.59 -22.06 -21.21
CA LEU A 120 5.26 -22.32 -21.76
C LEU A 120 4.33 -21.09 -21.77
N GLY A 121 4.73 -19.99 -21.14
CA GLY A 121 3.93 -18.76 -21.05
C GLY A 121 2.85 -18.77 -19.97
N GLU A 122 2.85 -19.77 -19.07
CA GLU A 122 1.84 -19.95 -18.00
C GLU A 122 2.29 -19.41 -16.64
N LEU A 123 3.49 -18.84 -16.55
CA LEU A 123 4.02 -18.33 -15.28
C LEU A 123 3.17 -17.17 -14.72
N HIS A 124 2.76 -16.22 -15.58
CA HIS A 124 2.01 -15.05 -15.15
C HIS A 124 0.62 -15.41 -14.61
N SER A 125 -0.09 -16.34 -15.27
CA SER A 125 -1.40 -16.81 -14.80
C SER A 125 -1.29 -17.47 -13.42
N LYS A 126 -0.28 -18.33 -13.23
CA LYS A 126 -0.03 -18.99 -11.93
C LYS A 126 0.35 -18.02 -10.82
N LEU A 127 1.19 -17.03 -11.11
CA LEU A 127 1.56 -16.01 -10.12
C LEU A 127 0.39 -15.08 -9.78
N LYS A 128 -0.51 -14.81 -10.74
CA LYS A 128 -1.74 -14.05 -10.48
C LYS A 128 -2.65 -14.78 -9.50
N ASP A 129 -2.90 -16.07 -9.72
CA ASP A 129 -3.70 -16.89 -8.81
C ASP A 129 -3.07 -16.96 -7.41
N PHE A 130 -1.74 -17.13 -7.35
CA PHE A 130 -0.99 -17.12 -6.10
C PHE A 130 -1.08 -15.77 -5.38
N GLY A 131 -0.88 -14.66 -6.10
CA GLY A 131 -0.94 -13.30 -5.57
C GLY A 131 -2.33 -12.96 -5.02
N HIS A 132 -3.39 -13.41 -5.69
CA HIS A 132 -4.76 -13.24 -5.20
C HIS A 132 -4.99 -13.96 -3.86
N LEU A 133 -4.55 -15.21 -3.74
CA LEU A 133 -4.64 -15.96 -2.48
C LEU A 133 -3.78 -15.32 -1.38
N LEU A 134 -2.57 -14.88 -1.71
CA LEU A 134 -1.67 -14.18 -0.79
C LEU A 134 -2.31 -12.89 -0.25
N LEU A 135 -2.89 -12.07 -1.12
CA LEU A 135 -3.61 -10.86 -0.74
C LEU A 135 -4.80 -11.18 0.17
N GLN A 136 -5.65 -12.12 -0.25
CA GLN A 136 -6.91 -12.39 0.41
C GLN A 136 -6.73 -13.05 1.79
N TYR A 137 -5.81 -14.00 1.91
CA TYR A 137 -5.71 -14.86 3.09
C TYR A 137 -4.51 -14.54 3.99
N ILE A 138 -3.56 -13.71 3.54
CA ILE A 138 -2.39 -13.37 4.34
C ILE A 138 -2.23 -11.86 4.53
N LEU A 139 -2.10 -11.10 3.44
CA LEU A 139 -1.76 -9.68 3.54
C LEU A 139 -2.93 -8.83 4.07
N LYS A 140 -4.14 -8.97 3.52
CA LYS A 140 -5.31 -8.23 4.01
C LYS A 140 -5.65 -8.55 5.47
N PRO A 141 -5.65 -9.83 5.92
CA PRO A 141 -5.92 -10.11 7.32
C PRO A 141 -4.89 -9.52 8.29
N LEU A 142 -3.61 -9.44 7.90
CA LEU A 142 -2.59 -8.76 8.71
C LEU A 142 -2.83 -7.26 8.87
N ILE A 143 -3.49 -6.62 7.88
CA ILE A 143 -3.84 -5.21 7.93
C ILE A 143 -5.13 -5.00 8.73
N LEU A 144 -6.13 -5.86 8.54
CA LEU A 144 -7.46 -5.72 9.15
C LEU A 144 -7.52 -6.19 10.61
N HIS A 145 -6.62 -7.08 11.02
CA HIS A 145 -6.59 -7.65 12.36
C HIS A 145 -5.23 -7.41 13.02
N PRO A 146 -5.11 -6.29 13.76
CA PRO A 146 -3.93 -5.92 14.54
C PRO A 146 -3.32 -7.05 15.37
N SER A 147 -4.18 -7.92 15.93
CA SER A 147 -3.81 -9.01 16.84
C SER A 147 -3.16 -10.20 16.16
N LEU A 148 -3.16 -10.26 14.83
CA LEU A 148 -2.54 -11.36 14.10
C LEU A 148 -1.04 -11.14 13.98
N GLU A 149 -0.29 -12.15 14.39
CA GLU A 149 1.14 -12.23 14.20
C GLU A 149 1.49 -13.34 13.19
N PRO A 150 2.23 -13.03 12.11
CA PRO A 150 2.78 -14.05 11.23
C PRO A 150 3.90 -14.81 11.95
N VAL A 151 3.72 -16.12 12.10
CA VAL A 151 4.70 -17.01 12.75
C VAL A 151 5.37 -17.88 11.69
N PRO A 152 6.58 -17.50 11.23
CA PRO A 152 7.36 -18.33 10.31
C PRO A 152 7.87 -19.57 11.05
N LYS A 153 7.68 -20.76 10.46
CA LYS A 153 8.21 -22.03 10.99
C LYS A 153 8.96 -22.78 9.90
N GLU A 154 10.28 -22.85 10.06
CA GLU A 154 11.15 -23.62 9.18
C GLU A 154 11.23 -25.08 9.66
N GLN A 155 10.98 -26.01 8.75
CA GLN A 155 11.18 -27.46 8.92
C GLN A 155 12.07 -27.97 7.78
N PRO A 156 12.65 -29.18 7.88
CA PRO A 156 13.66 -29.65 6.92
C PRO A 156 13.26 -29.59 5.44
N ASP A 157 12.00 -29.86 5.12
CA ASP A 157 11.48 -29.94 3.74
C ASP A 157 10.39 -28.91 3.43
N VAL A 158 9.96 -28.13 4.44
CA VAL A 158 8.81 -27.22 4.31
C VAL A 158 8.98 -26.01 5.21
N PHE A 159 8.72 -24.84 4.63
CA PHE A 159 8.51 -23.62 5.37
C PHE A 159 7.00 -23.39 5.55
N ILE A 160 6.56 -23.10 6.77
CA ILE A 160 5.15 -22.86 7.08
C ILE A 160 4.98 -21.44 7.61
N LEU A 161 4.18 -20.64 6.93
CA LEU A 161 3.65 -19.37 7.41
C LEU A 161 2.25 -19.59 7.96
N ARG A 162 2.05 -19.29 9.24
CA ARG A 162 0.75 -19.39 9.92
C ARG A 162 0.53 -18.18 10.81
N PHE A 163 -0.69 -18.00 11.29
CA PHE A 163 -0.99 -16.91 12.22
C PHE A 163 -1.11 -17.37 13.66
N ARG A 164 -0.77 -16.46 14.57
CA ARG A 164 -1.11 -16.55 15.99
C ARG A 164 -1.91 -15.31 16.36
N SER A 165 -3.01 -15.49 17.08
CA SER A 165 -3.71 -14.38 17.74
C SER A 165 -2.97 -14.02 19.02
N GLN A 166 -2.60 -12.75 19.16
CA GLN A 166 -2.09 -12.17 20.39
C GLN A 166 -3.22 -11.37 21.06
N GLU A 167 -3.36 -11.51 22.38
CA GLU A 167 -4.24 -10.62 23.15
C GLU A 167 -3.60 -9.23 23.14
N LEU A 168 -4.21 -8.31 22.39
CA LEU A 168 -3.77 -6.91 22.38
C LEU A 168 -4.37 -6.18 23.56
N ALA A 169 -3.53 -5.41 24.26
CA ALA A 169 -3.95 -4.44 25.24
C ALA A 169 -4.48 -3.20 24.50
N LEU A 170 -5.78 -3.18 24.17
CA LEU A 170 -6.66 -2.05 23.81
C LEU A 170 -6.21 -0.99 22.77
N ASP A 171 -4.95 -0.90 22.36
CA ASP A 171 -4.49 0.08 21.37
C ASP A 171 -4.57 -0.49 19.95
N GLU A 172 -5.02 0.37 19.04
CA GLU A 172 -4.96 0.19 17.58
C GLU A 172 -3.50 -0.14 17.19
N SER A 173 -3.27 -1.16 16.34
CA SER A 173 -1.89 -1.45 15.90
C SER A 173 -1.29 -0.24 15.21
N SER A 174 -0.06 0.10 15.58
CA SER A 174 0.68 1.14 14.90
C SER A 174 0.95 0.74 13.44
N PRO A 175 0.99 1.69 12.49
CA PRO A 175 1.36 1.39 11.11
C PRO A 175 2.69 0.66 10.96
N MET A 176 3.63 0.97 11.84
CA MET A 176 4.97 0.39 11.92
C MET A 176 4.92 -1.12 12.16
N GLU A 177 4.06 -1.57 13.08
CA GLU A 177 3.86 -3.00 13.33
C GLU A 177 3.28 -3.71 12.10
N VAL A 178 2.29 -3.11 11.44
CA VAL A 178 1.68 -3.68 10.22
C VAL A 178 2.73 -3.80 9.11
N PHE A 179 3.58 -2.78 8.92
CA PHE A 179 4.66 -2.81 7.94
C PHE A 179 5.69 -3.90 8.23
N GLU A 180 6.12 -4.07 9.48
CA GLU A 180 7.07 -5.14 9.83
C GLU A 180 6.47 -6.54 9.62
N LYS A 181 5.19 -6.74 9.97
CA LYS A 181 4.47 -8.01 9.71
C LYS A 181 4.43 -8.34 8.23
N ILE A 182 4.06 -7.38 7.39
CA ILE A 182 3.97 -7.57 5.93
C ILE A 182 5.36 -7.77 5.33
N LYS A 183 6.35 -6.98 5.76
CA LYS A 183 7.74 -7.11 5.33
C LYS A 183 8.29 -8.50 5.61
N LEU A 184 8.03 -9.07 6.80
CA LEU A 184 8.42 -10.45 7.12
C LEU A 184 7.84 -11.47 6.13
N VAL A 185 6.58 -11.31 5.72
CA VAL A 185 5.96 -12.17 4.70
C VAL A 185 6.70 -12.05 3.38
N PHE A 186 7.00 -10.84 2.92
CA PHE A 186 7.77 -10.63 1.68
C PHE A 186 9.19 -11.17 1.75
N GLU A 187 9.89 -11.03 2.88
CA GLU A 187 11.24 -11.58 3.09
C GLU A 187 11.24 -13.11 2.98
N VAL A 188 10.24 -13.75 3.58
CA VAL A 188 10.03 -15.20 3.50
C VAL A 188 9.76 -15.63 2.05
N LEU A 189 8.83 -14.97 1.35
CA LEU A 189 8.50 -15.30 -0.03
C LEU A 189 9.70 -15.11 -0.95
N HIS A 190 10.45 -14.03 -0.76
CA HIS A 190 11.67 -13.76 -1.48
C HIS A 190 12.69 -14.89 -1.25
N LYS A 191 12.94 -15.28 0.01
CA LYS A 191 13.91 -16.32 0.37
C LYS A 191 13.57 -17.71 -0.17
N TYR A 192 12.31 -18.15 -0.05
CA TYR A 192 11.93 -19.55 -0.30
C TYR A 192 11.26 -19.81 -1.66
N LEU A 193 10.81 -18.78 -2.37
CA LEU A 193 10.05 -18.96 -3.62
C LEU A 193 10.55 -18.08 -4.78
N LEU A 194 10.82 -16.80 -4.53
CA LEU A 194 10.93 -15.80 -5.61
C LEU A 194 12.37 -15.41 -5.97
N ASN A 195 13.36 -15.62 -5.09
CA ASN A 195 14.77 -15.39 -5.39
C ASN A 195 15.40 -16.56 -6.15
N VAL A 196 14.80 -16.91 -7.29
CA VAL A 196 15.19 -18.05 -8.11
C VAL A 196 15.63 -17.54 -9.49
N PRO A 197 16.81 -17.95 -9.98
CA PRO A 197 17.26 -17.52 -11.30
C PRO A 197 16.40 -18.18 -12.38
N LEU A 198 15.71 -17.36 -13.18
CA LEU A 198 15.06 -17.79 -14.41
C LEU A 198 15.93 -17.44 -15.63
N GLU A 199 16.10 -18.40 -16.53
CA GLU A 199 16.72 -18.21 -17.83
C GLU A 199 15.65 -17.71 -18.82
N GLN A 200 15.83 -16.53 -19.40
CA GLN A 200 14.90 -16.07 -20.44
C GLN A 200 15.20 -16.79 -21.77
N PRO A 201 14.18 -17.24 -22.50
CA PRO A 201 14.35 -17.79 -23.84
C PRO A 201 14.63 -16.65 -24.84
N GLY A 202 15.90 -16.31 -25.04
CA GLY A 202 16.31 -15.34 -26.05
C GLY A 202 17.82 -15.14 -26.11
N GLU A 203 18.42 -15.48 -27.25
CA GLU A 203 19.83 -15.16 -27.54
C GLU A 203 20.06 -13.64 -27.45
N GLY A 204 20.97 -13.22 -26.57
CA GLY A 204 21.76 -12.01 -26.78
C GLY A 204 21.19 -10.66 -26.36
N ARG A 205 20.12 -10.55 -25.56
CA ARG A 205 19.75 -9.27 -24.92
C ARG A 205 20.06 -9.28 -23.42
N LYS A 206 21.05 -8.48 -23.03
CA LYS A 206 21.46 -8.21 -21.65
C LYS A 206 20.58 -7.15 -20.96
N GLU A 207 19.45 -6.74 -21.55
CA GLU A 207 18.50 -5.81 -20.94
C GLU A 207 17.24 -6.55 -20.47
N GLY A 208 17.02 -6.56 -19.14
CA GLY A 208 15.70 -6.82 -18.55
C GLY A 208 15.44 -8.24 -18.08
N ARG A 209 16.23 -8.78 -17.13
CA ARG A 209 15.79 -9.92 -16.32
C ARG A 209 14.64 -9.46 -15.43
N VAL A 210 13.39 -9.65 -15.86
CA VAL A 210 12.22 -9.49 -14.98
C VAL A 210 12.32 -10.56 -13.90
N SER A 211 12.36 -10.14 -12.63
CA SER A 211 12.41 -11.08 -11.51
C SER A 211 11.02 -11.59 -11.17
N LEU A 212 10.94 -12.76 -10.53
CA LEU A 212 9.66 -13.30 -10.06
C LEU A 212 9.02 -12.40 -9.00
N ALA A 213 9.85 -11.77 -8.16
CA ALA A 213 9.40 -10.81 -7.17
C ALA A 213 8.79 -9.57 -7.83
N GLU A 214 9.41 -9.06 -8.89
CA GLU A 214 8.91 -7.93 -9.67
C GLU A 214 7.55 -8.24 -10.30
N LEU A 215 7.40 -9.42 -10.91
CA LEU A 215 6.13 -9.84 -11.53
C LEU A 215 5.01 -9.99 -10.49
N LEU A 216 5.32 -10.56 -9.32
CA LEU A 216 4.34 -10.67 -8.23
C LEU A 216 3.99 -9.29 -7.67
N GLY A 217 4.98 -8.41 -7.49
CA GLY A 217 4.80 -7.05 -7.01
C GLY A 217 3.85 -6.24 -7.90
N GLU A 218 4.04 -6.28 -9.22
CA GLU A 218 3.13 -5.65 -10.20
C GLU A 218 1.68 -6.15 -10.08
N LEU A 219 1.48 -7.42 -9.71
CA LEU A 219 0.17 -8.04 -9.61
C LEU A 219 -0.58 -7.67 -8.33
N ILE A 220 0.12 -7.36 -7.23
CA ILE A 220 -0.50 -7.21 -5.91
C ILE A 220 -0.35 -5.82 -5.29
N TRP A 221 0.59 -5.00 -5.76
CA TRP A 221 0.96 -3.75 -5.08
C TRP A 221 -0.16 -2.72 -5.05
N GLU A 222 -0.87 -2.51 -6.16
CA GLU A 222 -1.98 -1.55 -6.23
C GLU A 222 -3.02 -1.83 -5.13
N GLU A 223 -3.56 -3.05 -5.11
CA GLU A 223 -4.56 -3.48 -4.12
C GLU A 223 -4.01 -3.51 -2.67
N LEU A 224 -2.74 -3.87 -2.49
CA LEU A 224 -2.10 -3.85 -1.17
C LEU A 224 -1.95 -2.43 -0.64
N SER A 225 -1.47 -1.51 -1.50
CA SER A 225 -1.23 -0.11 -1.16
C SER A 225 -2.53 0.60 -0.80
N ASP A 226 -3.61 0.39 -1.56
CA ASP A 226 -4.94 0.90 -1.24
C ASP A 226 -5.45 0.35 0.10
N CYS A 227 -5.24 -0.94 0.37
CA CYS A 227 -5.64 -1.55 1.63
C CYS A 227 -4.88 -0.94 2.83
N LEU A 228 -3.57 -0.72 2.68
CA LEU A 228 -2.73 -0.06 3.69
C LEU A 228 -3.13 1.39 3.91
N ILE A 229 -3.43 2.14 2.83
CA ILE A 229 -3.90 3.51 2.94
C ILE A 229 -5.20 3.55 3.75
N HIS A 230 -6.22 2.80 3.33
CA HIS A 230 -7.56 2.91 3.88
C HIS A 230 -7.74 2.30 5.27
N ASN A 231 -7.03 1.21 5.58
CA ASN A 231 -7.24 0.46 6.83
C ASN A 231 -6.12 0.68 7.85
N CYS A 232 -5.02 1.35 7.47
CA CYS A 232 -3.89 1.61 8.36
C CYS A 232 -3.54 3.10 8.40
N LEU A 233 -3.11 3.71 7.29
CA LEU A 233 -2.63 5.10 7.30
C LEU A 233 -3.73 6.16 7.55
N VAL A 234 -4.95 5.94 7.08
CA VAL A 234 -6.06 6.89 7.34
C VAL A 234 -6.31 7.05 8.85
N ASN A 235 -6.21 5.94 9.59
CA ASN A 235 -6.46 5.93 11.03
C ASN A 235 -5.32 6.56 11.83
N SER A 236 -4.09 6.55 11.29
CA SER A 236 -2.94 7.17 11.94
C SER A 236 -2.86 8.69 11.74
N ILE A 237 -3.70 9.30 10.90
CA ILE A 237 -3.71 10.76 10.69
C ILE A 237 -4.10 11.48 12.00
N PRO A 238 -3.23 12.36 12.53
CA PRO A 238 -3.47 13.10 13.76
C PRO A 238 -4.75 13.94 13.72
N THR A 239 -5.36 14.15 14.88
CA THR A 239 -6.52 15.05 15.04
C THR A 239 -6.16 16.41 15.64
N ASN A 240 -4.91 16.58 16.06
CA ASN A 240 -4.38 17.83 16.61
C ASN A 240 -2.97 18.12 16.10
N SER A 241 -2.63 19.40 15.97
CA SER A 241 -1.34 19.85 15.43
C SER A 241 -0.14 19.38 16.27
N SER A 242 -0.31 19.20 17.57
CA SER A 242 0.74 18.72 18.47
C SER A 242 1.19 17.28 18.21
N LYS A 243 0.38 16.46 17.55
CA LYS A 243 0.74 15.09 17.14
C LYS A 243 1.20 14.99 15.69
N LEU A 244 1.19 16.09 14.93
CA LEU A 244 1.68 16.12 13.55
C LEU A 244 3.18 15.78 13.46
N GLU A 245 3.96 16.27 14.42
CA GLU A 245 5.38 15.93 14.58
C GLU A 245 5.61 14.41 14.77
N GLN A 246 4.69 13.73 15.48
CA GLN A 246 4.79 12.29 15.71
C GLN A 246 4.51 11.49 14.43
N TYR A 247 3.74 12.06 13.49
CA TYR A 247 3.45 11.42 12.22
C TYR A 247 4.67 11.33 11.29
N LYS A 248 5.72 12.16 11.51
CA LYS A 248 7.00 12.01 10.78
C LYS A 248 7.60 10.62 10.94
N GLU A 249 7.35 9.95 12.07
CA GLU A 249 7.76 8.57 12.28
C GLU A 249 7.03 7.61 11.32
N VAL A 250 5.74 7.80 11.10
CA VAL A 250 4.93 7.01 10.15
C VAL A 250 5.45 7.20 8.72
N ILE A 251 5.79 8.44 8.34
CA ILE A 251 6.38 8.73 7.02
C ILE A 251 7.69 7.97 6.85
N ARG A 252 8.62 8.11 7.81
CA ARG A 252 9.91 7.40 7.80
C ARG A 252 9.75 5.89 7.73
N SER A 253 8.85 5.31 8.51
CA SER A 253 8.60 3.87 8.47
C SER A 253 7.96 3.42 7.15
N THR A 254 7.16 4.27 6.51
CA THR A 254 6.63 4.01 5.16
C THR A 254 7.76 4.00 4.11
N GLU A 255 8.70 4.95 4.19
CA GLU A 255 9.88 4.99 3.33
C GLU A 255 10.78 3.76 3.51
N GLU A 256 11.06 3.38 4.77
CA GLU A 256 11.85 2.20 5.09
C GLU A 256 11.20 0.91 4.60
N PHE A 257 9.87 0.80 4.73
CA PHE A 257 9.09 -0.32 4.23
C PHE A 257 9.15 -0.43 2.70
N GLU A 258 8.88 0.65 1.96
CA GLU A 258 8.99 0.65 0.49
C GLU A 258 10.41 0.34 0.03
N LYS A 259 11.42 0.89 0.70
CA LYS A 259 12.82 0.62 0.41
C LYS A 259 13.18 -0.86 0.62
N ALA A 260 12.64 -1.51 1.66
CA ALA A 260 12.82 -2.94 1.86
C ALA A 260 12.21 -3.75 0.70
N LEU A 261 10.97 -3.46 0.30
CA LEU A 261 10.32 -4.13 -0.83
C LEU A 261 11.04 -3.90 -2.15
N LYS A 262 11.59 -2.71 -2.37
CA LYS A 262 12.43 -2.38 -3.52
C LYS A 262 13.74 -3.17 -3.53
N ASN A 263 14.40 -3.31 -2.38
CA ASN A 263 15.61 -4.14 -2.26
C ASN A 263 15.34 -5.61 -2.58
N MET A 264 14.14 -6.09 -2.28
CA MET A 264 13.63 -7.43 -2.66
C MET A 264 13.02 -7.47 -4.07
N GLN A 265 13.10 -6.38 -4.83
CA GLN A 265 12.62 -6.23 -6.21
C GLN A 265 11.10 -6.33 -6.43
N PHE A 266 10.28 -6.18 -5.39
CA PHE A 266 8.82 -6.12 -5.55
C PHE A 266 8.33 -4.78 -6.10
N LEU A 267 9.12 -3.71 -5.96
CA LEU A 267 8.81 -2.36 -6.43
C LEU A 267 9.85 -1.88 -7.43
N LYS A 268 9.41 -1.19 -8.49
CA LYS A 268 10.30 -0.57 -9.49
C LYS A 268 10.50 0.92 -9.25
N GLU A 269 9.44 1.62 -8.87
CA GLU A 269 9.43 3.07 -8.73
C GLU A 269 10.05 3.53 -7.41
N ASP A 270 10.63 4.74 -7.43
CA ASP A 270 11.15 5.40 -6.24
C ASP A 270 10.05 6.00 -5.36
N THR A 271 8.87 6.24 -5.91
CA THR A 271 7.75 6.89 -5.20
C THR A 271 6.42 6.23 -5.56
N THR A 272 5.90 5.41 -4.65
CA THR A 272 4.60 4.76 -4.85
C THR A 272 3.42 5.60 -4.35
N ALA A 273 2.20 5.13 -4.59
CA ALA A 273 0.98 5.73 -4.05
C ALA A 273 0.97 5.78 -2.51
N LEU A 274 1.58 4.78 -1.84
CA LEU A 274 1.61 4.68 -0.38
C LEU A 274 2.46 5.79 0.24
N LEU A 275 3.71 5.96 -0.20
CA LEU A 275 4.57 7.06 0.25
C LEU A 275 4.02 8.43 -0.13
N LYS A 276 3.48 8.60 -1.34
CA LYS A 276 2.82 9.85 -1.75
C LYS A 276 1.67 10.23 -0.82
N TYR A 277 0.87 9.26 -0.41
CA TYR A 277 -0.20 9.46 0.56
C TYR A 277 0.36 9.85 1.94
N ALA A 278 1.34 9.11 2.45
CA ALA A 278 1.95 9.39 3.75
C ALA A 278 2.58 10.78 3.82
N CYS A 279 3.28 11.23 2.77
CA CYS A 279 3.92 12.55 2.72
C CYS A 279 2.92 13.71 2.60
N ASN A 280 1.68 13.47 2.15
CA ASN A 280 0.67 14.51 2.02
C ASN A 280 -0.14 14.72 3.32
N VAL A 281 0.46 14.44 4.48
CA VAL A 281 -0.19 14.48 5.78
C VAL A 281 -0.78 15.85 6.09
N ASP A 282 -0.15 16.94 5.68
CA ASP A 282 -0.63 18.29 5.98
C ASP A 282 -1.97 18.57 5.30
N SER A 283 -2.12 18.15 4.04
CA SER A 283 -3.40 18.24 3.33
C SER A 283 -4.45 17.35 3.97
N HIS A 284 -4.09 16.13 4.37
CA HIS A 284 -5.01 15.21 5.04
C HIS A 284 -5.45 15.73 6.42
N PHE A 285 -4.52 16.28 7.19
CA PHE A 285 -4.76 16.91 8.48
C PHE A 285 -5.66 18.13 8.32
N ALA A 286 -5.35 19.05 7.41
CA ALA A 286 -6.17 20.22 7.15
C ALA A 286 -7.60 19.85 6.73
N ASN A 287 -7.74 18.87 5.82
CA ASN A 287 -9.07 18.39 5.39
C ASN A 287 -9.86 17.75 6.55
N LYS A 288 -9.22 16.89 7.34
CA LYS A 288 -9.84 16.24 8.51
C LYS A 288 -10.26 17.29 9.55
N LYS A 289 -9.38 18.24 9.86
CA LYS A 289 -9.66 19.33 10.79
C LYS A 289 -10.84 20.19 10.33
N CYS A 290 -10.88 20.57 9.05
CA CYS A 290 -12.01 21.28 8.46
C CYS A 290 -13.32 20.49 8.61
N GLN A 291 -13.30 19.19 8.34
CA GLN A 291 -14.48 18.34 8.50
C GLN A 291 -14.94 18.26 9.96
N ASP A 292 -14.02 18.10 10.91
CA ASP A 292 -14.33 18.03 12.35
C ASP A 292 -14.93 19.35 12.84
N VAL A 293 -14.35 20.49 12.45
CA VAL A 293 -14.88 21.83 12.78
C VAL A 293 -16.27 22.03 12.19
N ILE A 294 -16.49 21.65 10.93
CA ILE A 294 -17.82 21.75 10.29
C ILE A 294 -18.84 20.85 10.99
N MET A 295 -18.45 19.64 11.37
CA MET A 295 -19.33 18.69 12.08
C MET A 295 -19.71 19.22 13.46
N ALA A 296 -18.74 19.72 14.23
CA ALA A 296 -18.96 20.35 15.52
C ALA A 296 -19.86 21.59 15.39
N ALA A 297 -19.60 22.46 14.41
CA ALA A 297 -20.41 23.65 14.15
C ALA A 297 -21.85 23.29 13.81
N ARG A 298 -22.09 22.30 12.94
CA ARG A 298 -23.45 21.83 12.61
C ARG A 298 -24.17 21.26 13.82
N SER A 299 -23.47 20.50 14.67
CA SER A 299 -24.03 19.98 15.93
C SER A 299 -24.48 21.11 16.85
N LEU A 300 -23.64 22.15 17.03
CA LEU A 300 -23.98 23.32 17.84
C LEU A 300 -25.12 24.15 17.24
N MET A 301 -25.15 24.34 15.92
CA MET A 301 -26.22 25.07 15.23
C MET A 301 -27.59 24.39 15.30
N THR A 302 -27.60 23.06 15.42
CA THR A 302 -28.83 22.25 15.53
C THR A 302 -29.21 21.93 16.97
N SER A 303 -28.39 22.34 17.95
CA SER A 303 -28.64 22.15 19.36
C SER A 303 -29.74 23.08 19.89
N GLU A 304 -30.39 22.68 20.97
CA GLU A 304 -31.48 23.45 21.55
C GLU A 304 -31.01 24.80 22.13
N ILE A 305 -31.80 25.85 21.89
CA ILE A 305 -31.45 27.24 22.24
C ILE A 305 -32.02 27.71 23.59
N HIS A 306 -32.67 26.82 24.35
CA HIS A 306 -33.39 27.18 25.57
C HIS A 306 -32.43 27.59 26.72
N ASN A 307 -31.21 27.05 26.72
CA ASN A 307 -30.17 27.41 27.68
C ASN A 307 -29.47 28.69 27.24
N THR A 308 -29.43 29.69 28.13
CA THR A 308 -28.85 31.00 27.82
C THR A 308 -27.80 31.44 28.82
N VAL A 309 -26.83 32.21 28.35
CA VAL A 309 -25.76 32.85 29.12
C VAL A 309 -25.89 34.37 29.02
N LYS A 310 -25.39 35.09 30.03
CA LYS A 310 -25.38 36.56 30.07
C LYS A 310 -24.03 37.07 29.56
N ILE A 311 -24.06 37.96 28.58
CA ILE A 311 -22.86 38.64 28.03
C ILE A 311 -22.90 40.10 28.47
N THR A 312 -21.78 40.59 28.99
CA THR A 312 -21.58 42.00 29.39
C THR A 312 -20.53 42.67 28.49
N PRO A 313 -20.49 44.01 28.41
CA PRO A 313 -19.47 44.72 27.64
C PRO A 313 -18.02 44.38 28.04
N ASP A 314 -17.81 43.97 29.29
CA ASP A 314 -16.51 43.58 29.84
C ASP A 314 -16.15 42.10 29.57
N SER A 315 -17.03 41.35 28.89
CA SER A 315 -16.79 39.95 28.54
C SER A 315 -15.78 39.87 27.39
N SER A 316 -14.48 39.91 27.69
CA SER A 316 -13.43 39.78 26.68
C SER A 316 -13.16 38.31 26.36
N ILE A 317 -13.27 37.94 25.09
CA ILE A 317 -12.63 36.73 24.54
C ILE A 317 -11.27 37.18 23.99
N THR A 318 -10.18 36.52 24.39
CA THR A 318 -8.84 36.82 23.89
C THR A 318 -8.77 36.45 22.41
N LEU A 319 -8.74 37.47 21.55
CA LEU A 319 -8.53 37.28 20.12
C LEU A 319 -7.05 37.05 19.84
N PRO A 320 -6.67 36.14 18.92
CA PRO A 320 -5.33 36.14 18.37
C PRO A 320 -5.01 37.49 17.74
N GLU A 321 -3.80 37.99 17.97
CA GLU A 321 -3.29 39.17 17.26
C GLU A 321 -3.20 38.84 15.77
N LEU A 322 -3.91 39.61 14.95
CA LEU A 322 -3.78 39.53 13.49
C LEU A 322 -2.40 40.05 13.10
N PRO A 323 -1.69 39.41 12.15
CA PRO A 323 -0.43 39.94 11.65
C PRO A 323 -0.64 41.35 11.11
N ASP A 324 0.29 42.25 11.43
CA ASP A 324 0.22 43.63 11.01
C ASP A 324 0.10 43.71 9.48
N PRO A 325 -0.88 44.44 8.93
CA PRO A 325 -1.10 44.54 7.47
C PRO A 325 0.06 45.24 6.71
N GLY A 326 1.17 45.56 7.38
CA GLY A 326 2.33 46.27 6.83
C GLY A 326 3.61 45.46 6.70
N SER A 327 3.67 44.18 7.07
CA SER A 327 4.89 43.37 6.98
C SER A 327 5.02 42.63 5.63
N GLY A 328 4.87 43.37 4.53
CA GLY A 328 4.99 42.86 3.17
C GLY A 328 5.62 43.90 2.24
N ASP A 329 6.93 43.77 2.08
CA ASP A 329 7.81 44.33 1.04
C ASP A 329 8.04 45.86 0.95
N ASP A 330 9.31 46.18 0.73
CA ASP A 330 9.94 47.50 0.73
C ASP A 330 9.30 48.52 -0.23
N MET A 331 9.03 49.74 0.25
CA MET A 331 9.37 50.97 -0.48
C MET A 331 9.38 52.19 0.46
N THR A 332 10.60 52.52 0.88
CA THR A 332 11.00 53.83 1.38
C THR A 332 10.45 54.98 0.53
N VAL A 333 9.88 56.03 1.14
CA VAL A 333 10.07 57.45 0.75
C VAL A 333 9.65 58.39 1.90
N HIS A 334 10.67 58.89 2.58
CA HIS A 334 10.87 60.26 3.09
C HIS A 334 9.87 60.94 4.05
N ARG A 335 10.28 60.86 5.32
CA ARG A 335 10.24 61.89 6.37
C ARG A 335 10.70 63.28 5.86
N ALA A 336 9.93 64.33 6.17
CA ALA A 336 10.42 65.71 6.25
C ALA A 336 9.79 66.44 7.45
N SER A 337 10.65 66.85 8.39
CA SER A 337 10.35 67.72 9.54
C SER A 337 10.27 69.19 9.12
N SER A 338 9.39 69.96 9.76
CA SER A 338 9.68 71.34 10.23
C SER A 338 8.62 71.75 11.27
N LEU A 339 9.03 71.90 12.53
CA LEU A 339 9.22 73.18 13.25
C LEU A 339 7.91 73.77 13.83
N VAL A 340 7.81 73.73 15.17
CA VAL A 340 6.77 74.34 16.03
C VAL A 340 6.97 75.87 16.12
N PRO A 341 5.94 76.69 16.45
CA PRO A 341 5.84 77.11 17.86
C PRO A 341 4.41 77.31 18.42
N ASN A 342 4.30 77.11 19.73
CA ASN A 342 3.14 77.23 20.63
C ASN A 342 2.12 78.35 20.34
N GLY A 343 0.84 78.01 20.49
CA GLY A 343 -0.20 78.98 20.81
C GLY A 343 -1.62 78.57 20.41
N SER A 344 -2.37 78.06 21.39
CA SER A 344 -3.85 78.05 21.45
C SER A 344 -4.63 77.02 20.61
N VAL A 345 -5.50 76.31 21.34
CA VAL A 345 -6.67 75.52 20.91
C VAL A 345 -6.37 74.27 20.08
N HIS A 346 -6.11 73.17 20.79
CA HIS A 346 -6.11 71.81 20.25
C HIS A 346 -7.54 71.36 19.91
N VAL A 347 -8.09 71.84 18.79
CA VAL A 347 -9.18 71.15 18.09
C VAL A 347 -8.51 70.13 17.18
N GLY A 348 -8.37 68.92 17.73
CA GLY A 348 -7.67 67.81 17.09
C GLY A 348 -7.87 66.57 17.91
N SER A 349 -9.11 66.26 18.29
CA SER A 349 -9.40 64.88 18.68
C SER A 349 -9.05 64.04 17.45
N GLU A 350 -7.90 63.36 17.48
CA GLU A 350 -7.86 62.05 16.86
C GLU A 350 -9.12 61.35 17.39
N SER A 351 -10.07 61.11 16.50
CA SER A 351 -11.37 60.54 16.83
C SER A 351 -11.15 59.07 17.20
N ARG A 352 -10.51 58.83 18.35
CA ARG A 352 -10.45 57.54 18.99
C ARG A 352 -11.85 57.32 19.56
N LEU A 353 -12.62 56.54 18.81
CA LEU A 353 -13.89 56.02 19.30
C LEU A 353 -13.67 55.43 20.69
N SER A 354 -14.61 55.65 21.61
CA SER A 354 -14.53 55.02 22.92
C SER A 354 -14.40 53.50 22.75
N PRO A 355 -13.68 52.79 23.63
CA PRO A 355 -13.52 51.33 23.51
C PRO A 355 -14.86 50.58 23.52
N PHE A 356 -15.93 51.24 23.99
CA PHE A 356 -17.28 50.69 24.04
C PHE A 356 -18.19 51.12 22.88
N THR A 357 -17.67 51.84 21.89
CA THR A 357 -18.50 52.43 20.80
C THR A 357 -19.19 51.37 19.96
N LEU A 358 -18.59 50.18 19.84
CA LEU A 358 -19.16 49.02 19.12
C LEU A 358 -19.61 47.91 20.08
N SER A 359 -19.65 48.18 21.39
CA SER A 359 -20.08 47.19 22.38
C SER A 359 -21.60 47.10 22.43
N LEU A 360 -22.11 45.87 22.40
CA LEU A 360 -23.52 45.61 22.64
C LEU A 360 -23.85 45.84 24.13
N PRO A 361 -25.08 46.30 24.46
CA PRO A 361 -25.55 46.34 25.84
C PRO A 361 -25.61 44.91 26.39
N THR A 362 -25.65 44.79 27.73
CA THR A 362 -25.76 43.49 28.39
C THR A 362 -26.95 42.71 27.85
N CYS A 363 -26.70 41.52 27.31
CA CYS A 363 -27.72 40.70 26.65
C CYS A 363 -27.59 39.22 27.06
N ARG A 364 -28.57 38.39 26.64
CA ARG A 364 -28.50 36.94 26.79
C ARG A 364 -28.42 36.28 25.43
N ILE A 365 -27.49 35.34 25.27
CA ILE A 365 -27.35 34.50 24.08
C ILE A 365 -27.52 33.04 24.47
N SER A 366 -27.81 32.15 23.52
CA SER A 366 -27.85 30.72 23.83
C SER A 366 -26.44 30.18 24.13
N CYS A 367 -26.36 29.14 24.99
CA CYS A 367 -25.10 28.46 25.26
C CYS A 367 -24.47 27.90 23.97
N SER A 368 -25.30 27.39 23.05
CA SER A 368 -24.86 26.87 21.76
C SER A 368 -24.16 27.92 20.88
N VAL A 369 -24.65 29.17 20.89
CA VAL A 369 -24.01 30.28 20.15
C VAL A 369 -22.69 30.67 20.80
N GLN A 370 -22.61 30.70 22.13
CA GLN A 370 -21.34 30.94 22.83
C GLN A 370 -20.30 29.88 22.44
N GLN A 371 -20.64 28.60 22.53
CA GLN A 371 -19.76 27.49 22.17
C GLN A 371 -19.34 27.51 20.71
N LEU A 372 -20.24 27.93 19.80
CA LEU A 372 -19.92 28.07 18.38
C LEU A 372 -18.88 29.17 18.14
N VAL A 373 -19.01 30.29 18.84
CA VAL A 373 -18.05 31.40 18.79
C VAL A 373 -16.71 30.98 19.39
N GLU A 374 -16.72 30.26 20.52
CA GLU A 374 -15.51 29.68 21.13
C GLU A 374 -14.81 28.68 20.19
N LEU A 375 -15.57 27.81 19.51
CA LEU A 375 -15.03 26.89 18.51
C LEU A 375 -14.33 27.63 17.36
N ALA A 376 -14.93 28.71 16.85
CA ALA A 376 -14.33 29.52 15.80
C ALA A 376 -13.01 30.16 16.26
N TYR A 377 -12.98 30.74 17.46
CA TYR A 377 -11.76 31.34 18.01
C TYR A 377 -10.67 30.32 18.31
N HIS A 378 -11.03 29.16 18.86
CA HIS A 378 -10.07 28.09 19.11
C HIS A 378 -9.46 27.57 17.80
N THR A 379 -10.29 27.39 16.77
CA THR A 379 -9.81 26.98 15.43
C THR A 379 -8.88 28.02 14.81
N LEU A 380 -9.22 29.31 14.94
CA LEU A 380 -8.37 30.40 14.46
C LEU A 380 -7.02 30.44 15.20
N LEU A 381 -7.04 30.34 16.53
CA LEU A 381 -5.82 30.29 17.35
C LEU A 381 -4.92 29.12 16.94
N GLU A 382 -5.50 27.93 16.80
CA GLU A 382 -4.77 26.72 16.37
C GLU A 382 -4.18 26.87 14.97
N ALA A 383 -4.91 27.47 14.03
CA ALA A 383 -4.42 27.76 12.68
C ALA A 383 -3.27 28.76 12.68
N THR A 384 -3.35 29.82 13.50
CA THR A 384 -2.27 30.82 13.61
C THR A 384 -1.04 30.32 14.37
N ALA A 385 -1.20 29.35 15.28
CA ALA A 385 -0.11 28.77 16.05
C ALA A 385 0.58 27.61 15.33
N SER A 386 -0.05 27.03 14.31
CA SER A 386 0.54 26.01 13.45
C SER A 386 1.43 26.69 12.42
N THR A 387 2.67 26.99 12.79
CA THR A 387 3.70 27.44 11.83
C THR A 387 3.98 26.34 10.80
N ASP A 388 4.11 26.75 9.54
CA ASP A 388 4.55 25.90 8.43
C ASP A 388 5.81 25.10 8.79
N LEU A 389 5.82 23.81 8.41
CA LEU A 389 6.94 22.88 8.53
C LEU A 389 7.75 22.79 7.25
#